data_AF-A0AAN4W300-F1
#
_entry.id   AF-A0AAN4W300-F1
#
_cell.length_a   1.000
_cell.length_b   1.000
_cell.length_c   1.000
_cell.angle_alpha   90.00
_cell.angle_beta   90.00
_cell.angle_gamma   90.00
#
_symmetry.space_group_name_H-M   'P 1'
#
loop_
_entity.id
_entity.type
_entity.pdbx_description
1 polymer ?
#
loop_
_entity_poly.entity_id
_entity_poly.type
_entity_poly.pdbx_seq_one_letter_code
_entity_poly.pdbx_strand_id
1 'polypeptide(L)'
;MNLIIQKCFANADTTLDRFHIQQLASEAVQKIRIIHRWEAIEQEAEAIKEARESGEKHKAELYSNGDTRKQLLTRARHLLFKPCSKWTATQKERTKILFS
;
A
#
# COMPACT_ATOMS: atom_id res chain seq x y z
N MET A 1 17.00 3.79 -29.86
CA MET A 1 16.70 5.24 -29.75
C MET A 1 17.82 6.00 -29.03
N ASN A 2 18.31 5.53 -27.87
CA ASN A 2 19.43 6.19 -27.15
C ASN A 2 20.70 6.43 -27.99
N LEU A 3 21.11 5.48 -28.84
CA LEU A 3 22.27 5.65 -29.73
C LEU A 3 22.14 6.82 -30.73
N ILE A 4 20.92 7.13 -31.18
CA ILE A 4 20.68 8.24 -32.10
C ILE A 4 20.76 9.56 -31.34
N ILE A 5 20.14 9.60 -30.15
CA ILE A 5 20.16 10.78 -29.27
C ILE A 5 21.60 11.14 -28.88
N GLN A 6 22.40 10.15 -28.47
CA GLN A 6 23.82 10.35 -28.11
C GLN A 6 24.68 10.83 -29.29
N LYS A 7 24.37 10.41 -30.53
CA LYS A 7 25.10 10.85 -31.72
C LYS A 7 24.70 12.25 -32.19
N CYS A 8 23.41 12.57 -32.17
CA CYS A 8 22.90 13.86 -32.64
C CYS A 8 23.05 14.98 -31.60
N PHE A 9 23.09 14.64 -30.31
CA PHE A 9 23.17 15.59 -29.19
C PHE A 9 24.29 15.19 -28.23
N ALA A 10 25.53 15.16 -28.73
CA ALA A 10 26.70 14.64 -28.00
C ALA A 10 27.03 15.37 -26.69
N ASN A 11 26.60 16.62 -26.53
CA ASN A 11 26.84 17.44 -25.33
C ASN A 11 25.61 17.53 -24.41
N ALA A 12 24.51 16.84 -24.73
CA ALA A 12 23.29 16.89 -23.92
C ALA A 12 23.34 15.84 -22.80
N ASP A 13 23.04 16.27 -21.58
CA ASP A 13 22.90 15.35 -20.45
C ASP A 13 21.60 14.56 -20.57
N THR A 14 21.72 13.23 -20.52
CA THR A 14 20.56 12.34 -20.54
C THR A 14 20.02 12.19 -19.11
N THR A 15 18.80 12.67 -18.88
CA THR A 15 18.10 12.51 -17.60
C THR A 15 16.98 11.48 -17.71
N LEU A 16 16.75 10.74 -16.64
CA LEU A 16 15.57 9.88 -16.52
C LEU A 16 14.32 10.73 -16.29
N ASP A 17 13.18 10.32 -16.86
CA ASP A 17 11.90 10.96 -16.60
C ASP A 17 11.48 10.71 -15.14
N ARG A 18 11.62 11.75 -14.32
CA ARG A 18 11.28 11.72 -12.90
C ARG A 18 9.83 11.31 -12.66
N PHE A 19 8.89 11.74 -13.50
CA PHE A 19 7.48 11.43 -13.33
C PHE A 19 7.22 9.94 -13.56
N HIS A 20 7.86 9.38 -14.59
CA HIS A 20 7.76 7.95 -14.87
C HIS A 20 8.33 7.08 -13.74
N ILE A 21 9.51 7.44 -13.23
CA ILE A 21 10.12 6.72 -12.10
C ILE A 21 9.25 6.81 -10.84
N GLN A 22 8.69 8.00 -10.55
CA GLN A 22 7.80 8.18 -9.40
C GLN A 22 6.50 7.37 -9.54
N GLN A 23 5.95 7.28 -10.74
CA GLN A 23 4.78 6.44 -11.03
C GLN A 23 5.10 4.96 -10.78
N LEU A 24 6.21 4.46 -11.33
CA LEU A 24 6.64 3.07 -11.15
C LEU A 24 6.80 2.70 -9.67
N ALA A 25 7.47 3.56 -8.89
CA ALA A 25 7.64 3.35 -7.45
C ALA A 25 6.28 3.31 -6.72
N SER A 26 5.37 4.23 -7.07
CA SER A 26 4.03 4.29 -6.47
C SER A 26 3.21 3.04 -6.78
N GLU A 27 3.26 2.55 -8.01
CA GLU A 27 2.59 1.33 -8.45
C GLU A 27 3.14 0.08 -7.74
N ALA A 28 4.46 -0.04 -7.61
CA ALA A 28 5.11 -1.16 -6.94
C ALA A 28 4.65 -1.27 -5.47
N VAL A 29 4.67 -0.15 -4.75
CA VAL A 29 4.21 -0.10 -3.35
C VAL A 29 2.71 -0.40 -3.24
N GLN A 30 1.88 0.03 -4.20
CA GLN A 30 0.47 -0.37 -4.24
C GLN A 30 0.26 -1.86 -4.42
N LYS A 31 1.07 -2.52 -5.27
CA LYS A 31 1.01 -3.97 -5.48
C LYS A 31 1.32 -4.72 -4.18
N ILE A 32 2.37 -4.33 -3.45
CA ILE A 32 2.72 -4.93 -2.15
C ILE A 32 1.55 -4.83 -1.17
N ARG A 33 0.94 -3.64 -1.05
CA ARG A 33 -0.23 -3.46 -0.18
C ARG A 33 -1.44 -4.31 -0.63
N ILE A 34 -1.62 -4.54 -1.93
CA ILE A 34 -2.69 -5.42 -2.43
C ILE A 34 -2.42 -6.87 -2.01
N ILE A 35 -1.17 -7.34 -2.13
CA ILE A 35 -0.74 -8.68 -1.70
C ILE A 35 -1.09 -8.86 -0.21
N HIS A 36 -0.63 -7.96 0.66
CA HIS A 36 -0.96 -8.04 2.08
C HIS A 36 -2.45 -7.97 2.40
N ARG A 37 -3.24 -7.28 1.56
CA ARG A 37 -4.68 -7.24 1.73
C ARG A 37 -5.31 -8.58 1.40
N TRP A 38 -4.83 -9.28 0.38
CA TRP A 38 -5.28 -10.63 0.07
C TRP A 38 -4.94 -11.60 1.20
N GLU A 39 -3.71 -11.56 1.70
CA GLU A 39 -3.27 -12.35 2.87
C GLU A 39 -4.18 -12.11 4.09
N ALA A 40 -4.50 -10.85 4.39
CA ALA A 40 -5.40 -10.52 5.51
C ALA A 40 -6.85 -11.01 5.30
N ILE A 41 -7.32 -11.08 4.06
CA ILE A 41 -8.65 -11.63 3.74
C ILE A 41 -8.64 -13.15 3.91
N GLU A 42 -7.56 -13.82 3.50
CA GLU A 42 -7.39 -15.25 3.63
C GLU A 42 -7.32 -15.68 5.10
N GLN A 43 -6.52 -14.98 5.92
CA GLN A 43 -6.45 -15.20 7.37
C GLN A 43 -7.82 -15.04 8.05
N GLU A 44 -8.60 -14.02 7.66
CA GLU A 44 -9.94 -13.83 8.22
C GLU A 44 -10.89 -14.95 7.77
N ALA A 45 -10.79 -15.41 6.52
CA ALA A 45 -11.59 -16.54 6.05
C ALA A 45 -11.28 -17.84 6.80
N GLU A 46 -9.99 -18.10 7.08
CA GLU A 46 -9.55 -19.24 7.89
C GLU A 46 -10.06 -19.13 9.33
N ALA A 47 -9.89 -17.99 9.99
CA ALA A 47 -10.40 -17.76 11.33
C ALA A 47 -11.94 -17.85 11.42
N ILE A 48 -12.67 -17.48 10.36
CA ILE A 48 -14.13 -17.69 10.28
C ILE A 48 -14.46 -19.19 10.18
N LYS A 49 -13.67 -19.95 9.41
CA LYS A 49 -13.86 -21.40 9.25
C LYS A 49 -13.62 -22.11 10.58
N GLU A 50 -12.54 -21.82 11.27
CA GLU A 50 -12.21 -22.38 12.59
C GLU A 50 -13.28 -22.05 13.64
N ALA A 51 -13.77 -20.81 13.67
CA ALA A 51 -14.86 -20.43 14.56
C ALA A 51 -16.14 -21.22 14.28
N ARG A 52 -16.46 -21.45 13.00
CA ARG A 52 -17.63 -22.26 12.62
C ARG A 52 -17.46 -23.73 13.02
N GLU A 53 -16.27 -24.30 12.87
CA GLU A 53 -15.98 -25.69 13.25
C GLU A 53 -16.03 -25.89 14.78
N SER A 54 -15.60 -24.89 15.54
CA SER A 54 -15.72 -24.86 17.02
C SER A 54 -17.12 -24.49 17.53
N GLY A 55 -18.05 -24.12 16.63
CA GLY A 55 -19.41 -23.69 16.99
C GLY A 55 -19.50 -22.27 17.57
N GLU A 56 -18.43 -21.49 17.50
CA GLU A 56 -18.35 -20.11 17.97
C GLU A 56 -18.61 -19.08 16.87
N LYS A 57 -18.97 -17.86 17.27
CA LYS A 57 -19.09 -16.73 16.33
C LYS A 57 -17.73 -16.05 16.18
N HIS A 58 -17.22 -15.98 14.94
CA HIS A 58 -16.02 -15.21 14.64
C HIS A 58 -16.19 -13.73 15.02
N LYS A 59 -15.25 -13.20 15.81
CA LYS A 59 -15.13 -11.78 16.12
C LYS A 59 -13.85 -11.26 15.47
N ALA A 60 -13.99 -10.34 14.54
CA ALA A 60 -12.85 -9.71 13.89
C ALA A 60 -12.08 -8.83 14.89
N GLU A 61 -10.75 -8.93 14.86
CA GLU A 61 -9.89 -8.03 15.62
C GLU A 61 -9.96 -6.61 15.05
N LEU A 62 -10.16 -5.64 15.95
CA LEU A 62 -10.25 -4.23 15.62
C LEU A 62 -9.03 -3.51 16.21
N TYR A 63 -8.44 -2.63 15.41
CA TYR A 63 -7.40 -1.72 15.87
C TYR A 63 -7.98 -0.58 16.71
N SER A 64 -7.10 0.21 17.33
CA SER A 64 -7.48 1.37 18.16
C SER A 64 -8.39 2.38 17.44
N ASN A 65 -8.30 2.46 16.11
CA ASN A 65 -9.14 3.31 15.27
C ASN A 65 -10.45 2.63 14.79
N GLY A 66 -10.73 1.41 15.23
CA GLY A 66 -11.90 0.61 14.85
C GLY A 66 -11.82 -0.04 13.46
N ASP A 67 -10.68 0.02 12.78
CA ASP A 67 -10.49 -0.68 11.50
C ASP A 67 -10.14 -2.15 11.75
N THR A 68 -10.60 -3.05 10.86
CA THR A 68 -9.99 -4.39 10.72
C THR A 68 -8.72 -4.32 9.87
N ARG A 69 -7.87 -5.37 9.88
CA ARG A 69 -6.66 -5.44 9.04
C ARG A 69 -6.92 -5.15 7.56
N LYS A 70 -7.93 -5.79 6.96
CA LYS A 70 -8.29 -5.55 5.55
C LYS A 70 -8.75 -4.11 5.29
N GLN A 71 -9.49 -3.50 6.22
CA GLN A 71 -9.97 -2.13 6.10
C GLN A 71 -8.82 -1.12 6.22
N LEU A 72 -7.92 -1.34 7.18
CA LEU A 72 -6.71 -0.55 7.37
C LEU A 72 -5.88 -0.53 6.07
N LEU A 73 -5.64 -1.70 5.48
CA LEU A 73 -4.90 -1.84 4.22
C LEU A 73 -5.63 -1.17 3.04
N THR A 74 -6.95 -1.25 2.95
CA THR A 74 -7.70 -0.50 1.93
C THR A 74 -7.56 1.01 2.11
N ARG A 75 -7.71 1.52 3.33
CA ARG A 75 -7.70 2.95 3.66
C ARG A 75 -6.28 3.55 3.62
N ALA A 76 -5.25 2.72 3.74
CA ALA A 76 -3.85 3.13 3.64
C ALA A 76 -3.37 3.46 2.22
N ARG A 77 -4.23 3.33 1.19
CA ARG A 77 -3.90 3.58 -0.22
C ARG A 77 -3.09 4.83 -0.47
N HIS A 78 -3.53 5.95 0.07
CA HIS A 78 -2.96 7.25 -0.25
C HIS A 78 -1.86 7.68 0.73
N LEU A 79 -1.62 6.92 1.79
CA LEU A 79 -0.60 7.23 2.79
C LEU A 79 0.81 7.14 2.19
N LEU A 80 1.03 6.19 1.29
CA LEU A 80 2.37 5.83 0.82
C LEU A 80 2.93 6.75 -0.29
N PHE A 81 2.12 7.66 -0.85
CA PHE A 81 2.53 8.53 -1.98
C PHE A 81 2.26 10.00 -1.75
N LYS A 82 1.54 10.34 -0.68
CA LYS A 82 1.31 11.73 -0.28
C LYS A 82 2.35 12.11 0.76
N PRO A 83 2.95 13.30 0.67
CA PRO A 83 3.84 13.79 1.72
C PRO A 83 3.08 13.87 3.05
N CYS A 84 3.77 13.53 4.15
CA CYS A 84 3.18 13.47 5.49
C CYS A 84 2.52 14.78 5.95
N SER A 85 2.99 15.91 5.41
CA SER A 85 2.41 17.24 5.65
C SER A 85 0.97 17.38 5.15
N LYS A 86 0.56 16.57 4.17
CA LYS A 86 -0.79 16.59 3.58
C LYS A 86 -1.71 15.51 4.15
N TRP A 87 -1.29 14.79 5.20
CA TRP A 87 -2.12 13.76 5.82
C TRP A 87 -3.16 14.37 6.77
N THR A 88 -4.39 13.86 6.69
CA THR A 88 -5.44 14.13 7.69
C THR A 88 -5.09 13.50 9.04
N ALA A 89 -5.75 13.92 10.12
CA ALA A 89 -5.57 13.31 11.44
C ALA A 89 -5.83 11.79 11.42
N THR A 90 -6.92 11.39 10.75
CA THR A 90 -7.30 9.98 10.57
C THR A 90 -6.31 9.18 9.73
N GLN A 91 -5.60 9.84 8.82
CA GLN A 91 -4.52 9.24 8.05
C GLN A 91 -3.30 9.01 8.93
N LYS A 92 -2.87 10.02 9.70
CA LYS A 92 -1.75 9.93 10.65
C LYS A 92 -1.94 8.81 11.68
N GLU A 93 -3.14 8.66 12.22
CA GLU A 93 -3.47 7.58 13.14
C GLU A 93 -3.34 6.20 12.46
N ARG A 94 -3.90 6.04 11.26
CA ARG A 94 -3.75 4.80 10.48
C ARG A 94 -2.30 4.48 10.14
N THR A 95 -1.47 5.47 9.84
CA THR A 95 -0.05 5.23 9.57
C THR A 95 0.67 4.76 10.83
N LYS A 96 0.35 5.30 12.01
CA LYS A 96 0.91 4.80 13.27
C LYS A 96 0.56 3.34 13.51
N ILE A 97 -0.69 2.95 13.25
CA ILE A 97 -1.14 1.54 13.40
C ILE A 97 -0.51 0.63 12.35
N LEU A 98 -0.34 1.11 11.11
CA LEU A 98 0.18 0.30 10.02
C LEU A 98 1.68 -0.02 10.18
N PHE A 99 2.42 0.90 10.81
CA PHE A 99 3.89 0.85 10.96
C PHE A 99 4.36 0.74 12.42
N SER A 100 3.46 0.46 13.37
CA SER A 100 3.80 0.07 14.75
C SER A 100 4.27 -1.37 14.78
#